data_AF-A0A225AED2-F1
#
_entry.id   AF-A0A225AED2-F1
#
_cell.length_a   1.000
_cell.length_b   1.000
_cell.length_c   1.000
_cell.angle_alpha   90.00
_cell.angle_beta   90.00
_cell.angle_gamma   90.00
#
_symmetry.space_group_name_H-M   'P 1'
#
loop_
_entity.id
_entity.type
_entity.pdbx_description
1 polymer ?
#
loop_
_entity_poly.entity_id
_entity_poly.type
_entity_poly.pdbx_seq_one_letter_code
_entity_poly.pdbx_strand_id
1 'polypeptide(L)'
;MLGIFNYQKSSSSVVSSTLYALRMSKQARDILGDEIYFAHRVPWISGTMNQLHGRIDISYWVKGTKSKGKMRFKSIRPDRLSYFRTEEWTLETEDGRVIQLLTPDQDPFAGLSD
;
A
#
# COMPACT_ATOMS: atom_id res chain seq x y z
N MET A 1 -4.07 2.61 -23.81
CA MET A 1 -4.13 1.31 -23.10
C MET A 1 -3.67 1.37 -21.64
N LEU A 2 -2.80 2.32 -21.24
CA LEU A 2 -2.30 2.46 -19.84
C LEU A 2 -3.41 2.59 -18.78
N GLY A 3 -4.54 3.25 -19.11
CA GLY A 3 -5.67 3.39 -18.20
C GLY A 3 -6.33 2.07 -17.79
N ILE A 4 -6.41 1.08 -18.69
CA ILE A 4 -7.00 -0.24 -18.40
C ILE A 4 -6.13 -1.01 -17.41
N PHE A 5 -4.80 -1.01 -17.61
CA PHE A 5 -3.88 -1.64 -16.67
C PHE A 5 -3.86 -0.94 -15.31
N ASN A 6 -3.94 0.39 -15.27
CA ASN A 6 -4.06 1.12 -14.02
C ASN A 6 -5.37 0.78 -13.31
N TYR A 7 -6.48 0.72 -14.05
CA TYR A 7 -7.78 0.31 -13.50
C TYR A 7 -7.70 -1.08 -12.87
N GLN A 8 -7.15 -2.08 -13.58
CA GLN A 8 -6.90 -3.42 -13.04
C GLN A 8 -6.07 -3.40 -11.74
N LYS A 9 -4.99 -2.60 -11.69
CA LYS A 9 -4.19 -2.44 -10.47
C LYS A 9 -5.00 -1.80 -9.34
N SER A 10 -5.73 -0.73 -9.62
CA SER A 10 -6.52 0.01 -8.63
C SER A 10 -7.65 -0.83 -8.03
N SER A 11 -8.19 -1.77 -8.81
CA SER A 11 -9.22 -2.72 -8.39
C SER A 11 -8.66 -4.02 -7.80
N SER A 12 -7.34 -4.12 -7.61
CA SER A 12 -6.72 -5.33 -7.06
C SER A 12 -6.92 -5.46 -5.55
N SER A 13 -6.94 -6.71 -5.07
CA SER A 13 -6.96 -7.03 -3.64
C SER A 13 -5.79 -6.43 -2.88
N VAL A 14 -4.58 -6.41 -3.47
CA VAL A 14 -3.38 -5.82 -2.87
C VAL A 14 -3.60 -4.34 -2.55
N VAL A 15 -4.16 -3.58 -3.48
CA VAL A 15 -4.42 -2.14 -3.27
C VAL A 15 -5.52 -1.93 -2.22
N SER A 16 -6.60 -2.70 -2.24
CA SER A 16 -7.64 -2.59 -1.21
C SER A 16 -7.12 -2.97 0.18
N SER A 17 -6.32 -4.03 0.30
CA SER A 17 -5.76 -4.49 1.57
C SER A 17 -4.75 -3.51 2.14
N THR A 18 -3.85 -2.96 1.32
CA THR A 18 -2.85 -1.97 1.77
C THR A 18 -3.50 -0.62 2.11
N LEU A 19 -4.58 -0.22 1.42
CA LEU A 19 -5.37 0.95 1.82
C LEU A 19 -6.13 0.72 3.13
N TYR A 20 -6.67 -0.48 3.34
CA TYR A 20 -7.31 -0.84 4.60
C TYR A 20 -6.31 -0.85 5.76
N ALA A 21 -5.14 -1.46 5.57
CA ALA A 21 -4.08 -1.46 6.57
C ALA A 21 -3.66 -0.04 6.97
N LEU A 22 -3.57 0.89 6.00
CA LEU A 22 -3.32 2.31 6.30
C LEU A 22 -4.39 2.93 7.21
N ARG A 23 -5.67 2.60 7.02
CA ARG A 23 -6.77 3.09 7.87
C ARG A 23 -6.68 2.59 9.31
N MET A 24 -6.09 1.42 9.49
CA MET A 24 -5.92 0.79 10.80
C MET A 24 -4.63 1.22 11.50
N SER A 25 -3.61 1.63 10.73
CA SER A 25 -2.34 2.10 11.28
C SER A 25 -2.53 3.38 12.09
N LYS A 26 -2.20 3.32 13.39
CA LYS A 26 -2.22 4.49 14.28
C LYS A 26 -1.28 5.57 13.75
N GLN A 27 -0.07 5.20 13.35
CA GLN A 27 0.95 6.13 12.86
C GLN A 27 0.51 6.84 11.57
N ALA A 28 -0.12 6.11 10.64
CA ALA A 28 -0.68 6.72 9.44
C ALA A 28 -1.81 7.71 9.77
N ARG A 29 -2.71 7.36 10.71
CA ARG A 29 -3.80 8.26 11.15
C ARG A 29 -3.32 9.48 11.91
N ASP A 30 -2.25 9.36 12.70
CA ASP A 30 -1.66 10.50 13.40
C ASP A 30 -1.22 11.58 12.39
N ILE A 31 -0.71 11.15 11.22
CA ILE A 31 -0.22 12.01 10.13
C ILE A 31 -1.34 12.47 9.18
N LEU A 32 -2.10 11.53 8.61
CA LEU A 32 -3.09 11.76 7.56
C LEU A 32 -4.43 12.23 8.11
N GLY A 33 -4.73 11.94 9.37
CA GLY A 33 -6.05 12.08 9.97
C GLY A 33 -6.93 10.84 9.75
N ASP A 34 -8.23 11.04 9.93
CA ASP A 34 -9.24 10.01 9.73
C ASP A 34 -9.64 9.93 8.26
N GLU A 35 -10.59 9.04 7.94
CA GLU A 35 -11.19 8.93 6.60
C GLU A 35 -10.13 8.81 5.49
N ILE A 36 -9.17 7.89 5.65
CA ILE A 36 -8.10 7.71 4.67
C ILE A 36 -8.67 7.09 3.37
N TYR A 37 -8.53 7.78 2.25
CA TYR A 37 -8.92 7.35 0.91
C TYR A 37 -7.82 7.66 -0.12
N PHE A 38 -8.03 7.26 -1.37
CA PHE A 38 -7.21 7.76 -2.47
C PHE A 38 -7.27 9.29 -2.57
N ALA A 39 -6.14 9.92 -2.89
CA ALA A 39 -6.07 11.37 -3.05
C ALA A 39 -6.93 11.89 -4.21
N HIS A 40 -7.17 11.06 -5.22
CA HIS A 40 -7.88 11.39 -6.45
C HIS A 40 -9.01 10.38 -6.74
N ARG A 41 -10.05 10.83 -7.46
CA ARG A 41 -11.18 9.98 -7.88
C ARG A 41 -10.74 8.81 -8.77
N VAL A 42 -9.75 9.05 -9.62
CA VAL A 42 -9.09 8.02 -10.44
C VAL A 42 -7.66 7.89 -9.91
N PRO A 43 -7.38 6.94 -9.00
CA PRO A 43 -6.05 6.79 -8.43
C PRO A 43 -5.07 6.26 -9.46
N TRP A 44 -3.85 6.77 -9.45
CA TRP A 44 -2.76 6.24 -10.26
C TRP A 44 -1.87 5.33 -9.41
N ILE A 45 -1.83 4.04 -9.76
CA ILE A 45 -1.05 3.01 -9.06
C ILE A 45 0.26 2.79 -9.82
N SER A 46 1.33 3.38 -9.30
CA SER A 46 2.66 3.28 -9.89
C SER A 46 3.34 1.98 -9.48
N GLY A 47 4.27 1.49 -10.30
CA GLY A 47 5.12 0.35 -9.97
C GLY A 47 4.61 -1.00 -10.48
N THR A 48 5.19 -2.07 -9.94
CA THR A 48 5.01 -3.46 -10.35
C THR A 48 3.96 -4.15 -9.50
N MET A 49 2.95 -4.71 -10.16
CA MET A 49 1.96 -5.59 -9.54
C MET A 49 1.95 -6.91 -10.28
N ASN A 50 2.77 -7.86 -9.82
CA ASN A 50 2.89 -9.19 -10.39
C ASN A 50 2.74 -10.23 -9.28
N GLN A 51 1.52 -10.37 -8.78
CA GLN A 51 1.17 -11.31 -7.71
C GLN A 51 1.46 -12.76 -8.11
N LEU A 52 1.23 -13.12 -9.38
CA LEU A 52 1.48 -14.46 -9.90
C LEU A 52 2.94 -14.89 -9.70
N HIS A 53 3.88 -13.99 -10.00
CA HIS A 53 5.32 -14.22 -9.82
C HIS A 53 5.84 -13.74 -8.46
N GLY A 54 4.95 -13.44 -7.50
CA GLY A 54 5.35 -13.09 -6.15
C GLY A 54 6.10 -11.75 -6.04
N ARG A 55 5.83 -10.79 -6.91
CA ARG A 55 6.53 -9.49 -6.94
C ARG A 55 5.54 -8.33 -6.91
N ILE A 56 5.52 -7.63 -5.79
CA ILE A 56 4.70 -6.44 -5.58
C ILE A 56 5.63 -5.30 -5.14
N ASP A 57 5.58 -4.20 -5.86
CA ASP A 57 6.23 -2.94 -5.51
C ASP A 57 5.36 -1.83 -6.08
N ILE A 58 4.46 -1.31 -5.27
CA ILE A 58 3.47 -0.32 -5.70
C ILE A 58 3.54 0.94 -4.85
N SER A 59 3.13 2.05 -5.45
CA SER A 59 2.87 3.28 -4.70
C SER A 59 1.68 4.05 -5.25
N TYR A 60 0.99 4.75 -4.37
CA TYR A 60 -0.14 5.59 -4.73
C TYR A 60 -0.40 6.67 -3.68
N TRP A 61 -1.04 7.76 -4.13
CA TRP A 61 -1.39 8.89 -3.28
C TRP A 61 -2.67 8.62 -2.49
N VAL A 62 -2.62 8.93 -1.20
CA VAL A 62 -3.72 8.87 -0.24
C VAL A 62 -3.93 10.23 0.41
N LYS A 63 -5.14 10.46 0.92
CA LYS A 63 -5.50 11.62 1.72
C LYS A 63 -6.35 11.20 2.90
N GLY A 64 -6.17 11.84 4.04
CA GLY A 64 -7.12 11.81 5.14
C GLY A 64 -7.63 13.22 5.44
N THR A 65 -8.25 13.40 6.61
CA THR A 65 -8.81 14.70 7.02
C THR A 65 -7.78 15.78 7.33
N LYS A 66 -6.51 15.41 7.61
CA LYS A 66 -5.43 16.35 7.97
C LYS A 66 -4.47 16.64 6.82
N SER A 67 -4.06 15.62 6.09
CA SER A 67 -2.99 15.76 5.08
C SER A 67 -3.07 14.69 4.00
N LYS A 68 -2.16 14.79 3.02
CA LYS A 68 -1.95 13.79 1.97
C LYS A 68 -0.56 13.18 2.08
N GLY A 69 -0.41 12.03 1.46
CA GLY A 69 0.89 11.38 1.33
C GLY A 69 0.89 10.31 0.28
N LYS A 70 2.08 9.84 -0.07
CA LYS A 70 2.30 8.74 -1.00
C LYS A 70 2.66 7.50 -0.20
N MET A 71 1.77 6.52 -0.21
CA MET A 71 2.08 5.23 0.39
C MET A 71 2.84 4.37 -0.61
N ARG A 72 3.85 3.65 -0.14
CA ARG A 72 4.58 2.64 -0.87
C ARG A 72 4.53 1.31 -0.14
N PHE A 73 4.30 0.25 -0.89
CA PHE A 73 4.21 -1.11 -0.38
C PHE A 73 5.01 -2.04 -1.30
N LYS A 74 5.93 -2.79 -0.69
CA LYS A 74 6.77 -3.77 -1.37
C LYS A 74 6.67 -5.11 -0.65
N SER A 75 6.37 -6.16 -1.40
CA SER A 75 6.31 -7.53 -0.90
C SER A 75 6.83 -8.50 -1.95
N ILE A 76 7.53 -9.54 -1.46
CA ILE A 76 8.06 -10.60 -2.30
C ILE A 76 7.61 -11.98 -1.81
N ARG A 77 7.50 -12.93 -2.74
CA ARG A 77 7.36 -14.36 -2.46
C ARG A 77 8.46 -15.09 -3.24
N PRO A 78 9.55 -15.54 -2.57
CA PRO A 78 10.76 -16.03 -3.24
C PRO A 78 10.54 -17.27 -4.12
N ASP A 79 9.65 -18.16 -3.70
CA ASP A 79 9.27 -19.37 -4.42
C ASP A 79 7.76 -19.64 -4.28
N ARG A 80 7.23 -20.69 -4.90
CA ARG A 80 5.78 -20.96 -4.89
C ARG A 80 5.27 -21.55 -3.56
N LEU A 81 6.14 -22.14 -2.76
CA LEU A 81 5.80 -22.78 -1.49
C LEU A 81 5.95 -21.81 -0.30
N SER A 82 6.75 -20.77 -0.47
CA SER A 82 6.92 -19.71 0.52
C SER A 82 5.71 -18.78 0.63
N TYR A 83 5.54 -18.17 1.80
CA TYR A 83 4.58 -17.09 2.01
C TYR A 83 5.10 -15.77 1.43
N PHE A 84 4.18 -14.85 1.17
CA PHE A 84 4.54 -13.46 0.90
C PHE A 84 5.17 -12.84 2.15
N ARG A 85 6.25 -12.09 1.96
CA ARG A 85 6.90 -11.28 3.00
C ARG A 85 6.81 -9.83 2.61
N THR A 86 6.32 -8.98 3.51
CA THR A 86 6.39 -7.53 3.32
C THR A 86 7.83 -7.07 3.58
N GLU A 87 8.43 -6.37 2.62
CA GLU A 87 9.77 -5.79 2.74
C GLU A 87 9.74 -4.30 3.05
N GLU A 88 8.72 -3.60 2.54
CA GLU A 88 8.57 -2.16 2.75
C GLU A 88 7.10 -1.82 2.88
N TRP A 89 6.79 -1.00 3.89
CA TRP A 89 5.52 -0.30 3.99
C TRP A 89 5.78 1.07 4.58
N THR A 90 5.68 2.10 3.75
CA THR A 90 6.07 3.47 4.08
C THR A 90 5.00 4.46 3.64
N LEU A 91 4.98 5.61 4.30
CA LEU A 91 4.20 6.79 3.94
C LEU A 91 5.13 7.98 3.79
N GLU A 92 5.20 8.55 2.60
CA GLU A 92 5.91 9.79 2.30
C GLU A 92 4.92 10.97 2.38
N THR A 93 5.18 11.95 3.23
CA THR A 93 4.37 13.17 3.35
C THR A 93 4.68 14.17 2.25
N GLU A 94 3.80 15.18 2.06
CA GLU A 94 3.98 16.20 1.02
C GLU A 94 5.27 17.03 1.14
N ASP A 95 5.86 17.09 2.35
CA ASP A 95 7.17 17.71 2.61
C ASP A 95 8.36 16.76 2.37
N GLY A 96 8.11 15.55 1.88
CA GLY A 96 9.14 14.55 1.52
C GLY A 96 9.64 13.71 2.69
N ARG A 97 9.10 13.87 3.91
CA ARG A 97 9.46 12.98 5.02
C ARG A 97 8.89 11.58 4.77
N VAL A 98 9.74 10.57 4.87
CA VAL A 98 9.34 9.16 4.75
C VAL A 98 9.18 8.55 6.13
N ILE A 99 8.03 7.95 6.38
CA ILE A 99 7.68 7.31 7.63
C ILE A 99 7.54 5.81 7.39
N GLN A 100 8.29 5.01 8.16
CA GLN A 100 8.15 3.57 8.17
C GLN A 100 6.88 3.17 8.94
N LEU A 101 6.02 2.39 8.30
CA LEU A 101 4.76 1.87 8.86
C LEU A 101 4.81 0.37 9.17
N LEU A 102 5.71 -0.38 8.53
CA LEU A 102 5.92 -1.79 8.87
C LEU A 102 6.54 -1.88 10.26
N THR A 103 5.78 -2.43 11.21
CA THR A 103 6.27 -2.85 12.53
C THR A 103 6.16 -4.37 12.65
N PRO A 104 6.91 -5.03 13.56
CA PRO A 104 6.84 -6.49 13.74
C PRO A 104 5.42 -7.02 14.00
N ASP A 105 4.54 -6.19 14.57
CA ASP A 105 3.14 -6.47 14.90
C ASP A 105 2.11 -5.98 13.85
N GLN A 106 2.55 -5.25 12.82
CA GLN A 106 1.69 -4.68 11.78
C GLN A 106 2.19 -5.01 10.36
N ASP A 107 2.21 -6.30 10.01
CA ASP A 107 2.38 -6.73 8.62
C ASP A 107 0.99 -6.82 7.93
N PRO A 108 0.74 -6.03 6.86
CA PRO A 108 -0.50 -6.09 6.09
C PRO A 108 -0.86 -7.48 5.51
N PHE A 109 0.10 -8.42 5.47
CA PHE A 109 -0.12 -9.79 5.00
C PHE A 109 0.08 -10.88 6.05
N ALA A 110 0.33 -10.55 7.32
CA ALA A 110 0.45 -11.56 8.38
C ALA A 110 -0.83 -12.40 8.60
N GLY A 111 -2.00 -11.95 8.14
CA GLY A 111 -3.28 -12.68 8.28
C GLY A 111 -3.67 -13.57 7.09
N LEU A 112 -2.81 -13.72 6.07
CA LEU A 112 -3.06 -14.62 4.93
C LEU A 112 -2.34 -15.97 5.08
N SER A 113 -1.85 -16.28 6.29
CA SER A 113 -1.04 -17.47 6.60
C SER A 113 -1.81 -18.63 7.23
N ASP A 114 -3.13 -18.51 7.43
CA ASP A 114 -3.99 -19.55 7.99
C ASP A 114 -4.76 -20.32 6.91
#